data_AF-A0A2V6HKC3-F1
#
_entry.id   AF-A0A2V6HKC3-F1
#
_cell.length_a   1.000
_cell.length_b   1.000
_cell.length_c   1.000
_cell.angle_alpha   90.00
_cell.angle_beta   90.00
_cell.angle_gamma   90.00
#
_symmetry.space_group_name_H-M   'P 1'
#
loop_
_entity.id
_entity.type
_entity.pdbx_description
1 polymer ?
#
loop_
_entity_poly.entity_id
_entity_poly.type
_entity_poly.pdbx_seq_one_letter_code
_entity_poly.pdbx_strand_id
1 'polypeptide(L)'
;PFFDTLEVRVCDAQSRVDDTLAIAALLQAIISKLFKLLRQNTTFRVYRRRLLDENRWRATRYGIDGKLIDFGRETEVDTRSLLNELLEFVSTEVNELGSKKEMAHIERIMREGTGADRQLAAYGRTQDMKAVVDQIVDETYEGLNLNAFAS
;
A
#
# COMPACT_ATOMS: atom_id res chain seq x y z
N PRO A 1 -1.97 -26.70 -0.95
CA PRO A 1 -1.01 -25.65 -0.52
C PRO A 1 0.42 -26.22 -0.53
N PHE A 2 1.28 -25.73 -1.43
CA PHE A 2 2.66 -26.24 -1.59
C PHE A 2 3.68 -25.51 -0.70
N PHE A 3 3.32 -24.32 -0.21
CA PHE A 3 4.13 -23.53 0.71
C PHE A 3 3.31 -23.18 1.97
N ASP A 4 3.94 -23.22 3.14
CA ASP A 4 3.35 -22.82 4.42
C ASP A 4 3.43 -21.29 4.59
N THR A 5 2.77 -20.58 3.68
CA THR A 5 2.81 -19.11 3.60
C THR A 5 1.42 -18.50 3.60
N LEU A 6 1.32 -17.29 4.14
CA LEU A 6 0.14 -16.44 3.97
C LEU A 6 0.31 -15.59 2.70
N GLU A 7 -0.59 -15.76 1.74
CA GLU A 7 -0.56 -15.02 0.48
C GLU A 7 -1.56 -13.85 0.49
N VAL A 8 -1.05 -12.62 0.36
CA VAL A 8 -1.87 -11.40 0.27
C VAL A 8 -2.13 -11.08 -1.21
N ARG A 9 -3.40 -11.18 -1.65
CA ARG A 9 -3.80 -11.05 -3.07
C ARG A 9 -4.76 -9.89 -3.34
N VAL A 10 -4.68 -8.83 -2.55
CA VAL A 10 -5.54 -7.64 -2.70
C VAL A 10 -4.91 -6.53 -3.52
N CYS A 11 -3.58 -6.54 -3.66
CA CYS A 11 -2.83 -5.50 -4.34
C CYS A 11 -2.85 -5.70 -5.86
N ASP A 12 -3.01 -4.59 -6.59
CA ASP A 12 -2.76 -4.54 -8.03
C ASP A 12 -1.25 -4.54 -8.31
N ALA A 13 -0.86 -4.83 -9.56
CA ALA A 13 0.52 -4.65 -10.00
C ALA A 13 0.86 -3.16 -10.03
N GLN A 14 1.99 -2.77 -9.42
CA GLN A 14 2.45 -1.38 -9.43
C GLN A 14 3.36 -1.13 -10.63
N SER A 15 3.32 0.10 -11.15
CA SER A 15 4.20 0.52 -12.26
C SER A 15 5.66 0.72 -11.82
N ARG A 16 5.89 1.15 -10.57
CA ARG A 16 7.24 1.33 -10.01
C ARG A 16 7.64 0.17 -9.10
N VAL A 17 8.90 -0.24 -9.20
CA VAL A 17 9.48 -1.27 -8.29
C VAL A 17 9.48 -0.77 -6.84
N ASP A 18 9.82 0.49 -6.60
CA ASP A 18 9.82 1.06 -5.25
C ASP A 18 8.42 1.08 -4.61
N ASP A 19 7.36 1.33 -5.39
CA ASP A 19 5.97 1.24 -4.90
C ASP A 19 5.66 -0.20 -4.45
N THR A 20 6.10 -1.20 -5.23
CA THR A 20 5.93 -2.62 -4.90
C THR A 20 6.68 -3.01 -3.63
N LEU A 21 7.95 -2.62 -3.51
CA LEU A 21 8.78 -2.89 -2.34
C LEU A 21 8.22 -2.25 -1.07
N ALA A 22 7.72 -1.01 -1.19
CA ALA A 22 7.13 -0.29 -0.09
C ALA A 22 5.87 -0.97 0.46
N ILE A 23 4.96 -1.39 -0.43
CA ILE A 23 3.74 -2.13 -0.04
C ILE A 23 4.10 -3.49 0.57
N ALA A 24 5.05 -4.22 -0.03
CA ALA A 24 5.49 -5.51 0.49
C ALA A 24 6.10 -5.38 1.90
N ALA A 25 6.93 -4.38 2.14
CA ALA A 25 7.52 -4.10 3.44
C ALA A 25 6.46 -3.72 4.49
N LEU A 26 5.46 -2.91 4.12
CA LEU A 26 4.37 -2.55 5.02
C LEU A 26 3.57 -3.80 5.42
N LEU A 27 3.22 -4.65 4.45
CA LEU A 27 2.53 -5.91 4.72
C LEU A 27 3.36 -6.83 5.63
N GLN A 28 4.67 -6.94 5.38
CA GLN A 28 5.56 -7.73 6.23
C GLN A 28 5.58 -7.21 7.68
N ALA A 29 5.66 -5.89 7.87
CA ALA A 29 5.64 -5.28 9.19
C ALA A 29 4.30 -5.51 9.91
N ILE A 30 3.17 -5.39 9.20
CA ILE A 30 1.83 -5.69 9.73
C ILE A 30 1.74 -7.15 10.18
N ILE A 31 2.13 -8.10 9.34
CA ILE A 31 2.06 -9.53 9.67
C ILE A 31 2.99 -9.86 10.85
N SER A 32 4.19 -9.29 10.88
CA SER A 32 5.13 -9.44 12.01
C SER A 32 4.50 -8.93 13.32
N LYS A 33 3.88 -7.74 13.30
CA LYS A 33 3.21 -7.14 14.46
C LYS A 33 2.09 -8.03 14.96
N LEU A 34 1.19 -8.43 14.05
CA LEU A 34 0.04 -9.26 14.38
C LEU A 34 0.46 -10.63 14.93
N PHE A 35 1.54 -11.22 14.38
CA PHE A 35 2.08 -12.48 14.88
C PHE A 35 2.63 -12.36 16.31
N LYS A 36 3.35 -11.28 16.63
CA LYS A 36 3.82 -11.03 18.00
C LYS A 36 2.66 -10.84 18.97
N LEU A 37 1.66 -10.05 18.60
CA LEU A 37 0.46 -9.83 19.43
C LEU A 37 -0.31 -11.13 19.68
N LEU A 38 -0.43 -11.98 18.65
CA LEU A 38 -1.00 -13.32 18.80
C LEU A 38 -0.22 -14.16 19.81
N ARG A 39 1.13 -14.16 19.74
CA ARG A 39 1.98 -14.87 20.71
C ARG A 39 1.88 -14.32 22.14
N GLN A 40 1.43 -13.08 22.29
CA GLN A 40 1.16 -12.42 23.57
C GLN A 40 -0.30 -12.61 24.03
N ASN A 41 -1.08 -13.47 23.38
CA ASN A 41 -2.50 -13.69 23.65
C ASN A 41 -3.38 -12.42 23.53
N THR A 42 -2.94 -11.44 22.73
CA THR A 42 -3.76 -10.27 22.41
C THR A 42 -4.71 -10.61 21.27
N THR A 43 -6.01 -10.35 21.46
CA THR A 43 -7.06 -10.60 20.47
C THR A 43 -7.72 -9.29 20.05
N PHE A 44 -8.35 -9.30 18.88
CA PHE A 44 -9.03 -8.14 18.31
C PHE A 44 -10.53 -8.38 18.18
N ARG A 45 -11.31 -7.29 18.14
CA ARG A 45 -12.74 -7.37 17.86
C ARG A 45 -12.98 -7.93 16.47
N VAL A 46 -13.76 -9.00 16.39
CA VAL A 46 -14.17 -9.60 15.12
C VAL A 46 -15.35 -8.83 14.56
N TYR A 47 -15.16 -8.20 13.40
CA TYR A 47 -16.22 -7.50 12.68
C TYR A 47 -16.89 -8.40 11.65
N ARG A 48 -18.19 -8.15 11.40
CA ARG A 48 -18.93 -8.86 10.35
C ARG A 48 -18.35 -8.52 8.98
N ARG A 49 -18.26 -9.51 8.09
CA ARG A 49 -17.69 -9.35 6.74
C ARG A 49 -18.27 -8.16 5.97
N ARG A 50 -19.59 -7.93 6.05
CA ARG A 50 -20.26 -6.78 5.41
C ARG A 50 -19.66 -5.41 5.78
N LEU A 51 -19.12 -5.27 7.00
CA LEU A 51 -18.50 -4.02 7.46
C LEU A 51 -17.10 -3.86 6.85
N LEU A 52 -16.35 -4.97 6.74
CA LEU A 52 -15.05 -4.97 6.06
C LEU A 52 -15.22 -4.68 4.56
N ASP A 53 -16.25 -5.25 3.94
CA ASP A 53 -16.56 -5.04 2.52
C ASP A 53 -16.93 -3.57 2.22
N GLU A 54 -17.59 -2.88 3.16
CA GLU A 54 -17.88 -1.44 3.05
C GLU A 54 -16.58 -0.60 2.99
N ASN A 55 -15.65 -0.83 3.93
CA ASN A 55 -14.36 -0.14 3.90
C ASN A 55 -13.53 -0.52 2.68
N ARG A 56 -13.61 -1.76 2.23
CA ARG A 56 -12.97 -2.20 0.98
C ARG A 56 -13.52 -1.42 -0.22
N TRP A 57 -14.84 -1.31 -0.33
CA TRP A 57 -15.48 -0.56 -1.42
C TRP A 57 -15.08 0.93 -1.39
N ARG A 58 -15.07 1.55 -0.20
CA ARG A 58 -14.62 2.94 -0.02
C ARG A 58 -13.18 3.14 -0.48
N ALA A 59 -12.28 2.23 -0.09
CA ALA A 59 -10.88 2.26 -0.52
C ALA A 59 -10.74 2.12 -2.04
N THR A 60 -11.49 1.20 -2.68
CA THR A 60 -11.48 1.07 -4.15
C THR A 60 -12.02 2.32 -4.84
N ARG A 61 -13.06 2.96 -4.30
CA ARG A 61 -13.74 4.07 -4.97
C ARG A 61 -13.03 5.42 -4.80
N TYR A 62 -12.45 5.67 -3.63
CA TYR A 62 -11.93 6.98 -3.24
C TYR A 62 -10.42 6.97 -2.97
N GLY A 63 -9.78 5.81 -2.96
CA GLY A 63 -8.35 5.68 -2.73
C GLY A 63 -7.93 6.27 -1.38
N ILE A 64 -6.73 6.84 -1.35
CA ILE A 64 -6.13 7.42 -0.14
C ILE A 64 -6.74 8.79 0.25
N ASP A 65 -7.47 9.45 -0.65
CA ASP A 65 -8.12 10.73 -0.37
C ASP A 65 -9.57 10.57 0.13
N GLY A 66 -10.03 9.33 0.27
CA GLY A 66 -11.33 8.99 0.84
C GLY A 66 -11.34 8.92 2.36
N LYS A 67 -12.50 8.48 2.89
CA LYS A 67 -12.69 8.15 4.30
C LYS A 67 -13.03 6.69 4.49
N LEU A 68 -12.53 6.09 5.56
CA LEU A 68 -12.93 4.77 6.03
C LEU A 68 -13.72 4.90 7.34
N ILE A 69 -14.51 3.88 7.66
CA ILE A 69 -15.23 3.82 8.93
C ILE A 69 -14.32 3.19 9.97
N ASP A 70 -14.06 3.93 11.05
CA ASP A 70 -13.53 3.36 12.29
C ASP A 70 -14.71 2.79 13.09
N PHE A 71 -14.82 1.47 13.11
CA PHE A 71 -15.90 0.77 13.81
C PHE A 71 -15.73 0.70 15.33
N GLY A 72 -14.58 1.11 15.87
CA GLY A 72 -14.37 1.30 17.30
C GLY A 72 -14.89 2.66 17.76
N ARG A 73 -14.64 3.70 16.95
CA ARG A 73 -15.08 5.08 17.20
C ARG A 73 -16.46 5.41 16.66
N GLU A 74 -17.04 4.52 15.86
CA GLU A 74 -18.34 4.68 15.19
C GLU A 74 -18.41 5.95 14.33
N THR A 75 -17.31 6.29 13.66
CA THR A 75 -17.19 7.52 12.86
C THR A 75 -16.39 7.30 11.58
N GLU A 76 -16.57 8.19 10.61
CA GLU A 76 -15.73 8.23 9.42
C GLU A 76 -14.44 9.01 9.70
N VAL A 77 -13.31 8.43 9.30
CA VAL A 77 -11.98 8.99 9.50
C VAL A 77 -11.26 9.05 8.16
N ASP A 78 -10.48 10.11 7.96
CA ASP A 78 -9.67 10.27 6.75
C ASP A 78 -8.69 9.09 6.62
N THR A 79 -8.63 8.50 5.43
CA THR A 79 -7.81 7.30 5.17
C THR A 79 -6.34 7.56 5.47
N ARG A 80 -5.85 8.76 5.17
CA ARG A 80 -4.46 9.21 5.46
C ARG A 80 -4.15 9.20 6.95
N SER A 81 -5.10 9.62 7.78
CA SER A 81 -4.95 9.60 9.24
C SER A 81 -4.85 8.16 9.75
N LEU A 82 -5.70 7.27 9.26
CA LEU A 82 -5.65 5.85 9.61
C LEU A 82 -4.35 5.18 9.12
N LEU A 83 -3.84 5.57 7.95
CA LEU A 83 -2.54 5.09 7.46
C LEU A 83 -1.39 5.55 8.36
N ASN A 84 -1.40 6.81 8.83
CA ASN A 84 -0.40 7.28 9.80
C ASN A 84 -0.47 6.50 11.12
N GLU A 85 -1.67 6.24 11.64
CA GLU A 85 -1.86 5.39 12.82
C GLU A 85 -1.33 3.96 12.60
N LEU A 86 -1.56 3.41 11.39
CA LEU A 86 -1.04 2.09 11.01
C LEU A 86 0.49 2.07 10.94
N LEU A 87 1.11 3.11 10.37
CA LEU A 87 2.57 3.23 10.30
C LEU A 87 3.19 3.32 11.70
N GLU A 88 2.58 4.10 12.59
CA GLU A 88 3.00 4.18 13.99
C GLU A 88 2.83 2.82 14.70
N PHE A 89 1.71 2.13 14.46
CA PHE A 89 1.43 0.82 15.06
C PHE A 89 2.48 -0.24 14.72
N VAL A 90 3.03 -0.21 13.50
CA VAL A 90 4.05 -1.16 13.03
C VAL A 90 5.49 -0.64 13.13
N SER A 91 5.71 0.55 13.72
CA SER A 91 7.01 1.22 13.76
C SER A 91 8.12 0.36 14.37
N THR A 92 7.79 -0.43 15.40
CA THR A 92 8.73 -1.37 16.04
C THR A 92 9.22 -2.45 15.07
N GLU A 93 8.32 -3.01 14.26
CA GLU A 93 8.61 -4.06 13.30
C GLU A 93 9.38 -3.50 12.10
N VAL A 94 9.04 -2.29 11.66
CA VAL A 94 9.79 -1.58 10.63
C VAL A 94 11.26 -1.41 11.05
N ASN A 95 11.50 -1.05 12.31
CA ASN A 95 12.87 -0.93 12.84
C ASN A 95 13.61 -2.28 12.82
N GLU A 96 12.96 -3.35 13.29
CA GLU A 96 13.58 -4.68 13.37
C GLU A 96 13.83 -5.31 12.00
N LEU A 97 12.93 -5.09 11.04
CA LEU A 97 13.04 -5.60 9.66
C LEU A 97 13.98 -4.76 8.80
N GLY A 98 14.36 -3.55 9.25
CA GLY A 98 15.23 -2.65 8.51
C GLY A 98 14.52 -1.90 7.37
N SER A 99 13.19 -1.93 7.30
CA SER A 99 12.41 -1.43 6.15
C SER A 99 12.06 0.07 6.24
N LYS A 100 12.94 0.88 6.84
CA LYS A 100 12.69 2.33 7.04
C LYS A 100 12.60 3.10 5.73
N LYS A 101 13.45 2.72 4.75
CA LYS A 101 13.48 3.35 3.43
C LYS A 101 12.13 3.17 2.73
N GLU A 102 11.58 1.97 2.83
CA GLU A 102 10.29 1.58 2.28
C GLU A 102 9.14 2.34 2.95
N MET A 103 9.20 2.56 4.27
CA MET A 103 8.18 3.35 4.97
C MET A 103 8.23 4.84 4.59
N ALA A 104 9.42 5.41 4.43
CA ALA A 104 9.57 6.77 3.90
C ALA A 104 8.98 6.89 2.48
N HIS A 105 9.03 5.81 1.68
CA HIS A 105 8.39 5.77 0.37
C HIS A 105 6.86 5.65 0.47
N ILE A 106 6.30 4.90 1.43
CA ILE A 106 4.86 4.94 1.71
C ILE A 106 4.42 6.37 2.07
N GLU A 107 5.15 7.05 2.95
CA GLU A 107 4.85 8.45 3.31
C GLU A 107 4.89 9.39 2.11
N ARG A 108 5.82 9.13 1.19
CA ARG A 108 5.91 9.84 -0.08
C ARG A 108 4.69 9.59 -0.96
N ILE A 109 4.26 8.34 -1.14
CA ILE A 109 3.04 7.99 -1.89
C ILE A 109 1.84 8.69 -1.29
N MET A 110 1.73 8.74 0.05
CA MET A 110 0.68 9.52 0.67
C MET A 110 0.80 10.99 0.24
N ARG A 111 1.93 11.65 0.46
CA ARG A 111 2.07 13.08 0.15
C ARG A 111 1.88 13.45 -1.33
N GLU A 112 2.39 12.63 -2.25
CA GLU A 112 2.51 12.95 -3.67
C GLU A 112 1.39 12.33 -4.53
N GLY A 113 0.66 11.35 -3.99
CA GLY A 113 -0.35 10.59 -4.72
C GLY A 113 0.13 9.22 -5.17
N THR A 114 -0.84 8.39 -5.57
CA THR A 114 -0.67 7.00 -5.97
C THR A 114 -0.30 6.86 -7.45
N GLY A 115 0.02 5.63 -7.88
CA GLY A 115 0.19 5.32 -9.31
C GLY A 115 -1.06 5.66 -10.15
N ALA A 116 -2.26 5.47 -9.60
CA ALA A 116 -3.51 5.83 -10.27
C ALA A 116 -3.60 7.36 -10.49
N ASP A 117 -3.20 8.16 -9.49
CA ASP A 117 -3.19 9.62 -9.60
C ASP A 117 -2.22 10.09 -10.69
N ARG A 118 -1.04 9.47 -10.78
CA ARG A 118 -0.07 9.75 -11.84
C ARG A 118 -0.62 9.42 -13.23
N GLN A 119 -1.29 8.28 -13.39
CA GLN A 119 -1.91 7.87 -14.66
C GLN A 119 -3.06 8.80 -15.07
N LEU A 120 -3.93 9.17 -14.12
CA LEU A 120 -5.00 10.14 -14.35
C LEU A 120 -4.46 11.51 -14.75
N ALA A 121 -3.36 11.96 -14.12
CA ALA A 121 -2.72 13.21 -14.48
C ALA A 121 -2.10 13.17 -15.89
N ALA A 122 -1.50 12.05 -16.29
CA ALA A 122 -0.96 11.84 -17.64
C ALA A 122 -2.05 11.93 -18.71
N TYR A 123 -3.15 11.22 -18.49
CA TYR A 123 -4.32 11.29 -19.37
C TYR A 123 -4.94 12.69 -19.36
N GLY A 124 -5.06 13.32 -18.19
CA GLY A 124 -5.61 14.67 -18.07
C GLY A 124 -4.87 15.71 -18.92
N ARG A 125 -3.53 15.62 -18.96
CA ARG A 125 -2.67 16.54 -19.74
C ARG A 125 -2.71 16.29 -21.25
N THR A 126 -2.85 15.03 -21.68
CA THR A 126 -2.65 14.63 -23.09
C THR A 126 -3.94 14.26 -23.80
N GLN A 127 -4.96 13.84 -23.05
CA GLN A 127 -6.16 13.17 -23.55
C GLN A 127 -5.84 11.95 -24.45
N ASP A 128 -4.66 11.34 -24.26
CA ASP A 128 -4.21 10.18 -25.02
C ASP A 128 -3.86 9.02 -24.10
N MET A 129 -4.49 7.87 -24.34
CA MET A 129 -4.22 6.64 -23.59
C MET A 129 -2.80 6.12 -23.86
N LYS A 130 -2.24 6.38 -25.05
CA LYS A 130 -0.86 5.96 -25.36
C LYS A 130 0.15 6.63 -24.42
N ALA A 131 -0.05 7.92 -24.10
CA ALA A 131 0.80 8.63 -23.17
C ALA A 131 0.77 8.02 -21.74
N VAL A 132 -0.36 7.44 -21.33
CA VAL A 132 -0.46 6.70 -20.06
C VAL A 132 0.35 5.41 -20.12
N VAL A 133 0.24 4.67 -21.22
CA VAL A 133 0.99 3.43 -21.45
C VAL A 133 2.49 3.71 -21.48
N ASP A 134 2.92 4.71 -22.25
CA ASP A 134 4.32 5.13 -22.34
C ASP A 134 4.86 5.49 -20.95
N GLN A 135 4.09 6.23 -20.13
CA GLN A 135 4.48 6.53 -18.76
C GLN A 135 4.62 5.27 -17.89
N ILE A 136 3.71 4.30 -18.01
CA ILE A 136 3.81 3.03 -17.25
C ILE A 136 5.07 2.26 -17.66
N VAL A 137 5.38 2.22 -18.96
CA VAL A 137 6.59 1.58 -19.49
C VAL A 137 7.84 2.26 -18.92
N ASP A 138 7.90 3.59 -18.96
CA ASP A 138 9.01 4.36 -18.42
C ASP A 138 9.17 4.13 -16.90
N GLU A 139 8.09 4.20 -16.12
CA GLU A 139 8.09 3.93 -14.68
C GLU A 139 8.56 2.50 -14.33
N THR A 140 8.27 1.53 -15.20
CA THR A 140 8.70 0.13 -15.01
C THR A 140 10.20 -0.02 -15.22
N TYR A 141 10.79 0.78 -16.11
CA TYR A 141 12.23 0.79 -16.37
C TYR A 141 13.03 1.71 -15.44
N GLU A 142 12.38 2.57 -14.66
CA GLU A 142 13.07 3.39 -13.65
C GLU A 142 13.89 2.50 -12.68
N GLY A 143 15.19 2.81 -12.53
CA GLY A 143 16.10 2.06 -11.67
C GLY A 143 16.67 0.77 -12.27
N LEU A 144 16.20 0.34 -13.45
CA LEU A 144 16.82 -0.72 -14.23
C LEU A 144 17.90 -0.10 -15.12
N ASN A 145 19.17 -0.25 -14.75
CA ASN A 145 20.29 0.06 -15.64
C ASN A 145 20.33 -0.96 -16.79
N LEU A 146 19.53 -0.76 -17.83
CA LEU A 146 19.52 -1.61 -19.02
C LEU A 146 20.87 -1.60 -19.76
N ASN A 147 21.70 -0.57 -19.54
CA ASN A 147 23.07 -0.50 -20.05
C ASN A 147 24.07 -1.41 -19.29
N ALA A 148 23.70 -1.98 -18.14
CA ALA A 148 24.58 -2.89 -17.39
C ALA A 148 24.57 -4.33 -17.93
N PHE A 149 23.65 -4.66 -18.82
CA PHE A 149 23.53 -5.99 -19.45
C PHE A 149 24.01 -6.01 -20.91
N ALA A 150 24.45 -4.85 -21.43
CA ALA A 150 25.04 -4.71 -22.75
C ALA A 150 26.57 -4.55 -22.64
N SER A 151 27.24 -5.60 -22.17
CA SER A 151 28.71 -5.74 -22.23
C SER A 151 29.10 -7.21 -22.38
#